data_AF-A4YKM2-F1
#
_entry.id   AF-A4YKM2-F1
#
_cell.length_a   1.000
_cell.length_b   1.000
_cell.length_c   1.000
_cell.angle_alpha   90.00
_cell.angle_beta   90.00
_cell.angle_gamma   90.00
#
_symmetry.space_group_name_H-M   'P 1'
#
loop_
_entity.id
_entity.type
_entity.pdbx_description
1 polymer ?
#
loop_
_entity_poly.entity_id
_entity_poly.type
_entity_poly.pdbx_seq_one_letter_code
_entity_poly.pdbx_strand_id
1 'polypeptide(L)'
;MPKDETAKEPHLSLAENVEYLRRLRELNGITGFGDFHRQLRPAPECPLVEVEEFGSNPGRLKMFAYVPAQRQPLLPLVVVLHGCGQGAAEYDLGAGWSTLAKHFGFALLMPEQQRINNPQRCFNWFQSEDITRGQGEVASIREMIARMVADCAIDSNRIFVTGLSAGGAMTMAMLSAHPDLFAAGAVIAGLPFGTARNMRDAILQMRMPPARPAGELGDLVRRASHHRGKWPKLSVWHGTADYTVHPDNAGEIVKQWLDLHHLPLAPMAANEVNGYPHEQWWNSDGVTVVESFTITNMAHGTPIGVAANDKRYGKAGPFLLEAGISSSYLIAKFFGVTDWIRQPKPAVTSPSTRLIPEVSPISVLPTLTKMLRRPEDAAEPVEAKASPEPVKTAKPARAKSNRAARPPKRKVDASTAEPGEIKALSATPADAPAEVKPPVARPPVAKAVDMTPADPPPVIAVKAPPSPAELPPTPKARRVIDVAAVIDRALKAAGLK
;
A
#
# COMPACT_ATOMS: atom_id res chain seq x y z
N MET A 1 25.44 -37.18 31.57
CA MET A 1 24.69 -36.89 32.82
C MET A 1 25.70 -36.39 33.84
N PRO A 2 25.45 -35.32 34.62
CA PRO A 2 24.24 -34.46 34.74
C PRO A 2 24.53 -32.99 34.33
N LYS A 3 23.62 -32.02 34.19
CA LYS A 3 22.15 -31.90 34.20
C LYS A 3 21.81 -30.53 33.56
N ASP A 4 20.64 -30.46 32.95
CA ASP A 4 19.95 -29.26 32.42
C ASP A 4 20.03 -28.01 33.32
N GLU A 5 20.29 -26.86 32.69
CA GLU A 5 19.72 -25.57 33.10
C GLU A 5 19.04 -24.92 31.90
N THR A 6 17.71 -24.98 31.90
CA THR A 6 16.83 -24.26 30.99
C THR A 6 16.96 -22.76 31.24
N ALA A 7 17.56 -22.03 30.30
CA ALA A 7 17.56 -20.57 30.31
C ALA A 7 16.13 -20.06 30.06
N LYS A 8 15.50 -19.52 31.10
CA LYS A 8 14.30 -18.68 30.98
C LYS A 8 14.71 -17.37 30.31
N GLU A 9 14.17 -17.09 29.12
CA GLU A 9 14.25 -15.78 28.48
C GLU A 9 13.52 -14.72 29.33
N PRO A 10 14.08 -13.51 29.53
CA PRO A 10 13.39 -12.46 30.25
C PRO A 10 12.40 -11.77 29.31
N HIS A 11 11.11 -12.01 29.51
CA HIS A 11 10.04 -11.15 29.00
C HIS A 11 10.13 -9.79 29.70
N LEU A 12 10.38 -8.71 28.96
CA LEU A 12 10.26 -7.35 29.50
C LEU A 12 8.82 -7.09 29.97
N SER A 13 8.70 -6.43 31.11
CA SER A 13 7.44 -6.09 31.74
C SER A 13 6.76 -4.89 31.06
N LEU A 14 5.45 -4.77 31.22
CA LEU A 14 4.65 -3.64 30.73
C LEU A 14 5.21 -2.27 31.18
N ALA A 15 5.84 -2.21 32.36
CA ALA A 15 6.43 -0.98 32.90
C ALA A 15 7.66 -0.52 32.09
N GLU A 16 8.47 -1.46 31.61
CA GLU A 16 9.65 -1.15 30.79
C GLU A 16 9.24 -0.70 29.38
N ASN A 17 8.13 -1.25 28.85
CA ASN A 17 7.53 -0.79 27.59
C ASN A 17 6.98 0.65 27.71
N VAL A 18 6.40 1.02 28.85
CA VAL A 18 5.87 2.37 29.08
C VAL A 18 7.01 3.40 29.19
N GLU A 19 8.08 3.09 29.91
CA GLU A 19 9.23 4.01 30.05
C GLU A 19 9.99 4.19 28.73
N TYR A 20 10.04 3.15 27.90
CA TYR A 20 10.60 3.24 26.54
C TYR A 20 9.76 4.15 25.62
N LEU A 21 8.42 4.01 25.64
CA LEU A 21 7.52 4.88 24.88
C LEU A 21 7.61 6.35 25.31
N ARG A 22 7.94 6.60 26.59
CA ARG A 22 8.19 7.94 27.12
C ARG A 22 9.47 8.55 26.53
N ARG A 23 10.56 7.78 26.43
CA ARG A 23 11.83 8.24 25.84
C ARG A 23 11.75 8.51 24.33
N LEU A 24 10.95 7.73 23.60
CA LEU A 24 10.67 7.98 22.17
C LEU A 24 9.95 9.32 21.95
N ARG A 25 9.11 9.74 22.89
CA ARG A 25 8.44 11.05 22.85
C ARG A 25 9.42 12.20 23.10
N GLU A 26 10.38 12.02 23.99
CA GLU A 26 11.38 13.04 24.35
C GLU A 26 12.36 13.33 23.21
N LEU A 27 12.70 12.34 22.38
CA LEU A 27 13.55 12.52 21.19
C LEU A 27 12.89 13.32 20.06
N ASN A 28 11.56 13.42 20.04
CA ASN A 28 10.80 14.18 19.03
C ASN A 28 10.52 15.65 19.44
N GLY A 29 11.03 16.10 20.60
CA GLY A 29 10.63 17.35 21.23
C GLY A 29 11.45 18.61 20.90
N ILE A 30 12.46 18.55 20.03
CA ILE A 30 13.36 19.69 19.77
C ILE A 30 13.11 20.29 18.38
N THR A 31 11.96 20.93 18.18
CA THR A 31 11.80 22.04 17.22
C THR A 31 10.63 22.91 17.65
N GLY A 32 10.91 24.20 17.88
CA GLY A 32 10.08 25.13 18.64
C GLY A 32 8.74 25.52 18.03
N PHE A 33 7.76 25.75 18.92
CA PHE A 33 6.50 26.41 18.63
C PHE A 33 6.63 27.91 18.87
N GLY A 34 6.15 28.70 17.92
CA GLY A 34 5.89 30.13 18.07
C GLY A 34 4.62 30.49 17.28
N ASP A 35 3.67 31.11 17.98
CA ASP A 35 2.32 31.45 17.52
C ASP A 35 2.27 32.32 16.26
N PHE A 36 1.32 32.01 15.37
CA PHE A 36 0.75 33.00 14.45
C PHE A 36 -0.76 32.82 14.33
N HIS A 37 -1.50 33.67 15.06
CA HIS A 37 -2.86 34.04 14.67
C HIS A 37 -2.80 34.75 13.32
N ARG A 38 -3.02 34.00 12.23
CA ARG A 38 -3.29 34.53 10.89
C ARG A 38 -4.47 33.74 10.34
N GLN A 39 -5.52 34.45 9.90
CA GLN A 39 -6.78 33.89 9.41
C GLN A 39 -6.55 32.64 8.55
N LEU A 40 -7.03 31.50 9.06
CA LEU A 40 -6.91 30.20 8.43
C LEU A 40 -7.72 30.22 7.14
N ARG A 41 -7.04 30.19 5.99
CA ARG A 41 -7.66 29.63 4.78
C ARG A 41 -8.09 28.19 5.14
N PRO A 42 -9.28 27.71 4.73
CA PRO A 42 -9.63 26.32 4.94
C PRO A 42 -8.50 25.44 4.42
N ALA A 43 -8.00 24.52 5.24
CA ALA A 43 -7.05 23.53 4.79
C ALA A 43 -7.69 22.78 3.60
N PRO A 44 -6.96 22.54 2.49
CA PRO A 44 -7.50 21.72 1.42
C PRO A 44 -7.94 20.37 2.01
N GLU A 45 -9.22 20.03 1.86
CA GLU A 45 -9.78 18.78 2.35
C GLU A 45 -9.06 17.59 1.71
N CYS A 46 -8.56 16.67 2.54
CA CYS A 46 -8.02 15.41 2.06
C CYS A 46 -9.17 14.62 1.40
N PRO A 47 -9.03 14.15 0.15
CA PRO A 47 -10.13 13.54 -0.58
C PRO A 47 -10.39 12.07 -0.18
N LEU A 48 -9.67 11.56 0.81
CA LEU A 48 -9.86 10.21 1.34
C LEU A 48 -11.21 10.10 2.04
N VAL A 49 -11.89 8.97 1.83
CA VAL A 49 -13.14 8.62 2.49
C VAL A 49 -12.88 7.43 3.41
N GLU A 50 -13.33 7.51 4.67
CA GLU A 50 -13.32 6.37 5.59
C GLU A 50 -14.38 5.34 5.16
N VAL A 51 -13.98 4.08 5.08
CA VAL A 51 -14.86 2.94 4.80
C VAL A 51 -14.94 2.11 6.07
N GLU A 52 -16.10 2.11 6.73
CA GLU A 52 -16.25 1.46 8.04
C GLU A 52 -16.47 -0.06 7.92
N GLU A 53 -17.20 -0.49 6.90
CA GLU A 53 -17.52 -1.89 6.67
C GLU A 53 -16.73 -2.39 5.47
N PHE A 54 -15.73 -3.27 5.67
CA PHE A 54 -14.93 -3.84 4.57
C PHE A 54 -14.65 -5.34 4.72
N GLY A 55 -15.24 -5.98 5.74
CA GLY A 55 -15.06 -7.41 6.03
C GLY A 55 -14.34 -7.64 7.35
N SER A 56 -13.62 -8.77 7.45
CA SER A 56 -12.90 -9.13 8.67
C SER A 56 -11.78 -8.14 8.95
N ASN A 57 -11.65 -7.72 10.21
CA ASN A 57 -10.65 -6.74 10.62
C ASN A 57 -9.90 -7.16 11.91
N PRO A 58 -9.16 -8.28 11.89
CA PRO A 58 -8.48 -8.79 13.09
C PRO A 58 -7.39 -7.86 13.61
N GLY A 59 -6.71 -7.10 12.72
CA GLY A 59 -5.74 -6.08 13.09
C GLY A 59 -6.36 -4.76 13.55
N ARG A 60 -7.70 -4.66 13.57
CA ARG A 60 -8.45 -3.48 14.03
C ARG A 60 -7.93 -2.18 13.41
N LEU A 61 -7.75 -2.15 12.10
CA LEU A 61 -7.29 -0.97 11.36
C LEU A 61 -8.50 -0.17 10.85
N LYS A 62 -8.29 1.12 10.56
CA LYS A 62 -9.25 1.92 9.79
C LYS A 62 -8.92 1.82 8.30
N MET A 63 -9.93 1.87 7.44
CA MET A 63 -9.76 1.86 5.99
C MET A 63 -10.09 3.25 5.44
N PHE A 64 -9.14 3.89 4.77
CA PHE A 64 -9.40 5.07 3.96
C PHE A 64 -9.17 4.75 2.49
N ALA A 65 -9.98 5.31 1.60
CA ALA A 65 -9.84 5.09 0.17
C ALA A 65 -10.05 6.37 -0.64
N TYR A 66 -9.44 6.42 -1.81
CA TYR A 66 -9.71 7.44 -2.82
C TYR A 66 -9.83 6.80 -4.20
N VAL A 67 -10.95 7.06 -4.88
CA VAL A 67 -11.19 6.60 -6.25
C VAL A 67 -11.44 7.82 -7.12
N PRO A 68 -10.58 8.13 -8.11
CA PRO A 68 -10.78 9.30 -8.94
C PRO A 68 -12.04 9.17 -9.81
N ALA A 69 -12.73 10.28 -10.03
CA ALA A 69 -13.91 10.32 -10.89
C ALA A 69 -13.57 10.01 -12.36
N GLN A 70 -12.39 10.44 -12.80
CA GLN A 70 -11.85 10.09 -14.11
C GLN A 70 -10.81 9.00 -13.95
N ARG A 71 -11.10 7.84 -14.52
CA ARG A 71 -10.36 6.60 -14.29
C ARG A 71 -10.41 5.72 -15.53
N GLN A 72 -9.44 4.82 -15.63
CA GLN A 72 -9.46 3.74 -16.62
C GLN A 72 -10.62 2.77 -16.33
N PRO A 73 -11.10 1.98 -17.31
CA PRO A 73 -12.12 0.96 -17.04
C PRO A 73 -11.67 -0.10 -16.02
N LEU A 74 -10.38 -0.48 -16.06
CA LEU A 74 -9.73 -1.33 -15.07
C LEU A 74 -8.71 -0.50 -14.30
N LEU A 75 -8.89 -0.38 -13.00
CA LEU A 75 -8.14 0.56 -12.17
C LEU A 75 -6.93 -0.11 -11.53
N PRO A 76 -5.73 0.47 -11.65
CA PRO A 76 -4.64 0.15 -10.75
C PRO A 76 -5.01 0.57 -9.32
N LEU A 77 -4.54 -0.19 -8.33
CA LEU A 77 -4.67 0.14 -6.92
C LEU A 77 -3.29 0.32 -6.30
N VAL A 78 -3.07 1.43 -5.61
CA VAL A 78 -1.89 1.63 -4.77
C VAL A 78 -2.30 1.65 -3.31
N VAL A 79 -1.79 0.70 -2.54
CA VAL A 79 -1.92 0.64 -1.08
C VAL A 79 -0.80 1.46 -0.46
N VAL A 80 -1.13 2.46 0.34
CA VAL A 80 -0.14 3.39 0.93
C VAL A 80 -0.20 3.32 2.45
N LEU A 81 0.92 2.96 3.07
CA LEU A 81 1.05 2.73 4.51
C LEU A 81 1.89 3.84 5.17
N HIS A 82 1.29 4.56 6.11
CA HIS A 82 1.95 5.66 6.82
C HIS A 82 3.02 5.18 7.81
N GLY A 83 3.90 6.10 8.23
CA GLY A 83 4.87 5.86 9.30
C GLY A 83 4.30 6.05 10.70
N CYS A 84 5.11 5.75 11.72
CA CYS A 84 4.74 5.98 13.12
C CYS A 84 4.34 7.44 13.36
N GLY A 85 3.33 7.65 14.20
CA GLY A 85 2.87 8.98 14.60
C GLY A 85 2.02 9.70 13.56
N GLN A 86 1.91 9.19 12.33
CA GLN A 86 1.11 9.73 11.24
C GLN A 86 -0.27 9.04 11.16
N GLY A 87 -1.18 9.61 10.39
CA GLY A 87 -2.41 8.97 9.91
C GLY A 87 -2.47 8.98 8.38
N ALA A 88 -3.52 8.38 7.82
CA ALA A 88 -3.69 8.25 6.38
C ALA A 88 -3.79 9.62 5.69
N ALA A 89 -4.61 10.53 6.24
CA ALA A 89 -4.84 11.85 5.65
C ALA A 89 -3.60 12.74 5.68
N GLU A 90 -2.84 12.77 6.78
CA GLU A 90 -1.62 13.60 6.84
C GLU A 90 -0.53 13.05 5.92
N TYR A 91 -0.39 11.72 5.85
CA TYR A 91 0.59 11.10 4.97
C TYR A 91 0.23 11.25 3.49
N ASP A 92 -1.05 11.16 3.13
CA ASP A 92 -1.56 11.44 1.77
C ASP A 92 -1.22 12.86 1.31
N LEU A 93 -1.60 13.86 2.11
CA LEU A 93 -1.35 15.27 1.81
C LEU A 93 0.15 15.56 1.74
N GLY A 94 0.91 14.96 2.64
CA GLY A 94 2.36 15.13 2.75
C GLY A 94 3.14 14.51 1.60
N ALA A 95 2.83 13.28 1.22
CA ALA A 95 3.51 12.53 0.16
C ALA A 95 2.89 12.73 -1.23
N GLY A 96 1.68 13.29 -1.31
CA GLY A 96 1.02 13.68 -2.55
C GLY A 96 0.32 12.55 -3.32
N TRP A 97 -0.03 11.44 -2.67
CA TRP A 97 -0.57 10.26 -3.34
C TRP A 97 -1.93 10.51 -4.01
N SER A 98 -2.88 11.17 -3.35
CA SER A 98 -4.20 11.49 -3.92
C SER A 98 -4.10 12.47 -5.08
N THR A 99 -3.09 13.35 -5.06
CA THR A 99 -2.80 14.26 -6.18
C THR A 99 -2.29 13.49 -7.39
N LEU A 100 -1.42 12.50 -7.19
CA LEU A 100 -0.96 11.59 -8.25
C LEU A 100 -2.12 10.73 -8.77
N ALA A 101 -2.89 10.12 -7.88
CA ALA A 101 -4.06 9.29 -8.20
C ALA A 101 -5.10 10.06 -9.02
N LYS A 102 -5.39 11.31 -8.64
CA LYS A 102 -6.27 12.20 -9.39
C LYS A 102 -5.72 12.54 -10.78
N HIS A 103 -4.41 12.67 -10.92
CA HIS A 103 -3.77 13.04 -12.17
C HIS A 103 -3.67 11.87 -13.15
N PHE A 104 -3.28 10.70 -12.65
CA PHE A 104 -2.96 9.51 -13.44
C PHE A 104 -4.02 8.40 -13.35
N GLY A 105 -5.14 8.64 -12.66
CA GLY A 105 -6.35 7.81 -12.74
C GLY A 105 -6.25 6.43 -12.10
N PHE A 106 -5.49 6.28 -11.02
CA PHE A 106 -5.43 5.07 -10.20
C PHE A 106 -6.14 5.26 -8.86
N ALA A 107 -6.56 4.16 -8.23
CA ALA A 107 -7.20 4.18 -6.91
C ALA A 107 -6.17 4.10 -5.78
N LEU A 108 -6.53 4.61 -4.61
CA LEU A 108 -5.77 4.50 -3.38
C LEU A 108 -6.54 3.74 -2.32
N LEU A 109 -5.79 2.93 -1.57
CA LEU A 109 -6.19 2.38 -0.28
C LEU A 109 -5.14 2.79 0.75
N MET A 110 -5.58 3.40 1.85
CA MET A 110 -4.72 3.87 2.94
C MET A 110 -5.22 3.32 4.26
N PRO A 111 -4.75 2.11 4.65
CA PRO A 111 -4.98 1.59 5.99
C PRO A 111 -4.38 2.54 7.02
N GLU A 112 -5.11 2.78 8.11
CA GLU A 112 -4.64 3.62 9.22
C GLU A 112 -4.59 2.84 10.52
N GLN A 113 -3.45 2.97 11.21
CA GLN A 113 -3.24 2.38 12.52
C GLN A 113 -3.94 3.18 13.63
N GLN A 114 -4.47 2.46 14.62
CA GLN A 114 -5.14 3.04 15.77
C GLN A 114 -4.26 3.04 17.02
N ARG A 115 -4.37 4.09 17.84
CA ARG A 115 -3.63 4.22 19.11
C ARG A 115 -3.90 3.08 20.10
N ILE A 116 -5.06 2.45 20.01
CA ILE A 116 -5.44 1.33 20.86
C ILE A 116 -4.69 0.03 20.52
N ASN A 117 -4.21 -0.10 19.27
CA ASN A 117 -3.39 -1.23 18.85
C ASN A 117 -1.91 -0.94 19.14
N ASN A 118 -1.49 0.31 18.91
CA ASN A 118 -0.13 0.77 19.18
C ASN A 118 -0.15 2.27 19.57
N PRO A 119 0.31 2.67 20.77
CA PRO A 119 0.23 4.06 21.23
C PRO A 119 0.90 5.09 20.30
N GLN A 120 1.90 4.67 19.54
CA GLN A 120 2.62 5.50 18.56
C GLN A 120 1.99 5.45 17.16
N ARG A 121 0.85 4.76 16.97
CA ARG A 121 0.26 4.48 15.65
C ARG A 121 1.26 3.84 14.67
N CYS A 122 2.19 3.04 15.16
CA CYS A 122 3.05 2.23 14.30
C CYS A 122 2.29 0.95 13.88
N PHE A 123 2.43 0.54 12.63
CA PHE A 123 2.12 -0.84 12.25
C PHE A 123 2.99 -1.81 13.06
N ASN A 124 2.42 -2.91 13.53
CA ASN A 124 3.08 -3.89 14.40
C ASN A 124 3.88 -4.93 13.58
N TRP A 125 4.77 -4.44 12.71
CA TRP A 125 5.55 -5.25 11.76
C TRP A 125 6.51 -6.28 12.38
N PHE A 126 6.73 -6.22 13.69
CA PHE A 126 7.59 -7.15 14.44
C PHE A 126 6.79 -8.18 15.24
N GLN A 127 5.46 -8.10 15.26
CA GLN A 127 4.60 -9.05 15.97
C GLN A 127 4.12 -10.13 15.01
N SER A 128 4.31 -11.40 15.37
CA SER A 128 3.96 -12.52 14.50
C SER A 128 2.46 -12.60 14.22
N GLU A 129 1.64 -12.22 15.20
CA GLU A 129 0.18 -12.16 15.14
C GLU A 129 -0.33 -11.13 14.12
N ASP A 130 0.47 -10.13 13.79
CA ASP A 130 0.11 -9.04 12.88
C ASP A 130 0.69 -9.19 11.47
N ILE A 131 1.75 -9.99 11.31
CA ILE A 131 2.44 -10.17 10.02
C ILE A 131 2.28 -11.57 9.40
N THR A 132 1.71 -12.52 10.13
CA THR A 132 1.47 -13.88 9.60
C THR A 132 0.27 -13.87 8.64
N ARG A 133 0.42 -14.51 7.48
CA ARG A 133 -0.65 -14.66 6.47
C ARG A 133 -1.97 -15.08 7.14
N GLY A 134 -3.02 -14.30 6.91
CA GLY A 134 -4.35 -14.58 7.44
C GLY A 134 -4.62 -14.11 8.88
N GLN A 135 -3.67 -13.41 9.53
CA GLN A 135 -3.82 -12.88 10.88
C GLN A 135 -3.61 -11.36 10.94
N GLY A 136 -4.07 -10.75 12.05
CA GLY A 136 -3.85 -9.36 12.45
C GLY A 136 -3.86 -8.31 11.33
N GLU A 137 -2.89 -7.41 11.36
CA GLU A 137 -2.81 -6.27 10.44
C GLU A 137 -2.74 -6.68 8.97
N VAL A 138 -1.93 -7.68 8.59
CA VAL A 138 -1.85 -8.12 7.18
C VAL A 138 -3.18 -8.69 6.66
N ALA A 139 -3.95 -9.38 7.51
CA ALA A 139 -5.26 -9.87 7.13
C ALA A 139 -6.29 -8.76 6.98
N SER A 140 -6.28 -7.75 7.86
CA SER A 140 -7.12 -6.57 7.72
C SER A 140 -6.84 -5.84 6.40
N ILE A 141 -5.55 -5.61 6.07
CA ILE A 141 -5.18 -4.95 4.82
C ILE A 141 -5.60 -5.77 3.60
N ARG A 142 -5.45 -7.10 3.63
CA ARG A 142 -5.97 -7.99 2.57
C ARG A 142 -7.47 -7.80 2.37
N GLU A 143 -8.27 -7.77 3.44
CA GLU A 143 -9.72 -7.60 3.34
C GLU A 143 -10.09 -6.24 2.76
N MET A 144 -9.37 -5.17 3.13
CA MET A 144 -9.55 -3.86 2.52
C MET A 144 -9.26 -3.87 1.00
N ILE A 145 -8.21 -4.59 0.57
CA ILE A 145 -7.90 -4.77 -0.86
C ILE A 145 -9.03 -5.54 -1.55
N ALA A 146 -9.49 -6.65 -0.96
CA ALA A 146 -10.59 -7.44 -1.50
C ALA A 146 -11.86 -6.58 -1.64
N ARG A 147 -12.12 -5.69 -0.69
CA ARG A 147 -13.23 -4.74 -0.76
C ARG A 147 -13.08 -3.76 -1.92
N MET A 148 -11.89 -3.19 -2.13
CA MET A 148 -11.62 -2.32 -3.27
C MET A 148 -11.83 -3.07 -4.60
N VAL A 149 -11.37 -4.32 -4.71
CA VAL A 149 -11.55 -5.15 -5.90
C VAL A 149 -13.03 -5.38 -6.23
N ALA A 150 -13.85 -5.66 -5.21
CA ALA A 150 -15.28 -5.86 -5.39
C ALA A 150 -16.02 -4.59 -5.83
N ASP A 151 -15.64 -3.43 -5.30
CA ASP A 151 -16.43 -2.20 -5.46
C ASP A 151 -15.95 -1.30 -6.62
N CYS A 152 -14.67 -1.37 -7.00
CA CYS A 152 -14.03 -0.30 -7.78
C CYS A 152 -13.43 -0.74 -9.13
N ALA A 153 -13.77 -1.94 -9.62
CA ALA A 153 -13.21 -2.50 -10.87
C ALA A 153 -11.67 -2.47 -10.91
N ILE A 154 -11.05 -2.86 -9.78
CA ILE A 154 -9.60 -2.93 -9.68
C ILE A 154 -9.07 -4.05 -10.58
N ASP A 155 -8.01 -3.75 -11.34
CA ASP A 155 -7.23 -4.76 -12.04
C ASP A 155 -6.41 -5.55 -11.02
N SER A 156 -6.75 -6.82 -10.81
CA SER A 156 -6.06 -7.69 -9.85
C SER A 156 -4.58 -7.91 -10.20
N ASN A 157 -4.16 -7.64 -11.44
CA ASN A 157 -2.75 -7.72 -11.85
C ASN A 157 -1.98 -6.40 -11.65
N ARG A 158 -2.65 -5.33 -11.18
CA ARG A 158 -2.07 -3.99 -11.00
C ARG A 158 -2.39 -3.43 -9.61
N ILE A 159 -2.15 -4.26 -8.60
CA ILE A 159 -2.20 -3.86 -7.19
C ILE A 159 -0.76 -3.70 -6.71
N PHE A 160 -0.50 -2.59 -6.04
CA PHE A 160 0.82 -2.20 -5.56
C PHE A 160 0.76 -1.79 -4.10
N VAL A 161 1.89 -1.86 -3.39
CA VAL A 161 1.96 -1.44 -1.98
C VAL A 161 3.22 -0.64 -1.70
N THR A 162 3.10 0.42 -0.90
CA THR A 162 4.22 1.26 -0.50
C THR A 162 4.04 1.83 0.90
N GLY A 163 5.14 2.18 1.57
CA GLY A 163 5.05 2.83 2.86
C GLY A 163 6.37 3.35 3.40
N LEU A 164 6.26 4.20 4.43
CA LEU A 164 7.37 4.80 5.15
C LEU A 164 7.59 4.10 6.51
N SER A 165 8.84 3.86 6.90
CA SER A 165 9.20 3.44 8.26
C SER A 165 8.48 2.15 8.67
N ALA A 166 7.69 2.16 9.76
CA ALA A 166 6.81 1.05 10.13
C ALA A 166 5.84 0.63 9.00
N GLY A 167 5.34 1.57 8.20
CA GLY A 167 4.57 1.27 6.98
C GLY A 167 5.41 0.66 5.86
N GLY A 168 6.70 0.99 5.79
CA GLY A 168 7.66 0.33 4.89
C GLY A 168 7.97 -1.10 5.31
N ALA A 169 8.11 -1.35 6.62
CA ALA A 169 8.24 -2.70 7.16
C ALA A 169 6.95 -3.52 6.98
N MET A 170 5.77 -2.90 7.18
CA MET A 170 4.49 -3.55 6.89
C MET A 170 4.29 -3.78 5.38
N THR A 171 4.84 -2.93 4.52
CA THR A 171 4.91 -3.20 3.07
C THR A 171 5.67 -4.50 2.80
N MET A 172 6.84 -4.70 3.42
CA MET A 172 7.58 -5.96 3.32
C MET A 172 6.80 -7.16 3.87
N ALA A 173 6.05 -6.98 4.96
CA ALA A 173 5.16 -8.01 5.50
C ALA A 173 4.03 -8.39 4.53
N MET A 174 3.38 -7.40 3.91
CA MET A 174 2.34 -7.64 2.91
C MET A 174 2.89 -8.37 1.68
N LEU A 175 4.04 -7.94 1.17
CA LEU A 175 4.71 -8.58 0.03
C LEU A 175 5.15 -10.02 0.34
N SER A 176 5.44 -10.34 1.60
CA SER A 176 5.90 -11.66 2.04
C SER A 176 4.74 -12.62 2.34
N ALA A 177 3.74 -12.14 3.07
CA ALA A 177 2.57 -12.93 3.48
C ALA A 177 1.56 -13.11 2.34
N HIS A 178 1.41 -12.11 1.47
CA HIS A 178 0.44 -12.06 0.37
C HIS A 178 1.08 -11.66 -0.98
N PRO A 179 2.19 -12.30 -1.43
CA PRO A 179 2.86 -11.97 -2.69
C PRO A 179 1.93 -12.15 -3.91
N ASP A 180 0.93 -13.02 -3.80
CA ASP A 180 -0.07 -13.29 -4.82
C ASP A 180 -0.98 -12.09 -5.15
N LEU A 181 -1.02 -11.07 -4.30
CA LEU A 181 -1.82 -9.86 -4.54
C LEU A 181 -1.10 -8.79 -5.33
N PHE A 182 0.24 -8.73 -5.26
CA PHE A 182 0.98 -7.52 -5.63
C PHE A 182 1.81 -7.73 -6.89
N ALA A 183 1.74 -6.77 -7.81
CA ALA A 183 2.65 -6.70 -8.96
C ALA A 183 4.01 -6.08 -8.58
N ALA A 184 4.00 -5.12 -7.66
CA ALA A 184 5.20 -4.51 -7.11
C ALA A 184 4.95 -3.85 -5.75
N GLY A 185 6.02 -3.57 -5.02
CA GLY A 185 5.98 -2.66 -3.89
C GLY A 185 7.17 -1.72 -3.81
N ALA A 186 7.09 -0.75 -2.90
CA ALA A 186 8.16 0.20 -2.65
C ALA A 186 8.30 0.55 -1.17
N VAL A 187 9.52 0.53 -0.66
CA VAL A 187 9.81 0.67 0.77
C VAL A 187 10.65 1.91 0.98
N ILE A 188 10.15 2.83 1.82
CA ILE A 188 10.88 4.03 2.21
C ILE A 188 11.29 3.91 3.67
N ALA A 189 12.60 3.92 3.94
CA ALA A 189 13.16 3.84 5.29
C ALA A 189 12.61 2.66 6.14
N GLY A 190 12.34 1.51 5.49
CA GLY A 190 11.73 0.34 6.12
C GLY A 190 12.76 -0.69 6.60
N LEU A 191 12.29 -1.91 6.88
CA LEU A 191 13.11 -3.00 7.41
C LEU A 191 12.90 -4.32 6.63
N PRO A 192 13.91 -5.19 6.55
CA PRO A 192 13.76 -6.51 5.93
C PRO A 192 12.78 -7.39 6.71
N PHE A 193 11.95 -8.15 6.00
CA PHE A 193 10.92 -9.00 6.60
C PHE A 193 11.51 -10.13 7.44
N GLY A 194 10.88 -10.42 8.58
CA GLY A 194 11.18 -11.58 9.43
C GLY A 194 12.46 -11.49 10.26
N THR A 195 13.13 -10.33 10.24
CA THR A 195 14.37 -10.09 11.00
C THR A 195 14.15 -9.67 12.45
N ALA A 196 12.92 -9.32 12.81
CA ALA A 196 12.49 -9.06 14.19
C ALA A 196 11.22 -9.83 14.52
N ARG A 197 11.09 -10.31 15.76
CA ARG A 197 9.89 -11.03 16.26
C ARG A 197 9.32 -10.48 17.56
N ASN A 198 9.90 -9.39 18.06
CA ASN A 198 9.48 -8.68 19.25
C ASN A 198 10.09 -7.27 19.24
N MET A 199 9.72 -6.44 20.22
CA MET A 199 10.18 -5.06 20.30
C MET A 199 11.71 -4.92 20.47
N ARG A 200 12.35 -5.83 21.20
CA ARG A 200 13.81 -5.78 21.40
C ARG A 200 14.53 -6.03 20.09
N ASP A 201 14.15 -7.08 19.37
CA ASP A 201 14.71 -7.38 18.06
C ASP A 201 14.44 -6.24 17.07
N ALA A 202 13.25 -5.64 17.13
CA ALA A 202 12.90 -4.50 16.29
C ALA A 202 13.86 -3.33 16.51
N ILE A 203 14.14 -2.96 17.76
CA ILE A 203 15.08 -1.89 18.10
C ILE A 203 16.51 -2.21 17.61
N LEU A 204 16.96 -3.46 17.83
CA LEU A 204 18.28 -3.89 17.39
C LEU A 204 18.39 -3.84 15.87
N GLN A 205 17.42 -4.38 15.14
CA GLN A 205 17.38 -4.33 13.68
C GLN A 205 17.32 -2.89 13.15
N MET A 206 16.52 -2.03 13.76
CA MET A 206 16.42 -0.62 13.39
C MET A 206 17.76 0.10 13.51
N ARG A 207 18.53 -0.14 14.57
CA ARG A 207 19.72 0.67 14.88
C ARG A 207 21.05 0.05 14.46
N MET A 208 21.12 -1.27 14.51
CA MET A 208 22.35 -2.05 14.32
C MET A 208 21.99 -3.33 13.55
N PRO A 209 21.52 -3.21 12.30
CA PRO A 209 21.17 -4.38 11.50
C PRO A 209 22.41 -5.26 11.31
N PRO A 210 22.37 -6.54 11.72
CA PRO A 210 23.48 -7.44 11.43
C PRO A 210 23.51 -7.73 9.93
N ALA A 211 24.70 -7.80 9.35
CA ALA A 211 24.86 -8.26 7.97
C ALA A 211 24.48 -9.75 7.88
N ARG A 212 23.49 -10.09 7.04
CA ARG A 212 23.07 -11.47 6.82
C ARG A 212 23.34 -11.94 5.39
N PRO A 213 23.55 -13.24 5.16
CA PRO A 213 23.56 -13.81 3.81
C PRO A 213 22.21 -13.60 3.12
N ALA A 214 22.23 -13.29 1.82
CA ALA A 214 21.01 -13.12 1.03
C ALA A 214 20.08 -14.37 1.08
N GLY A 215 20.67 -15.57 1.08
CA GLY A 215 19.97 -16.86 1.26
C GLY A 215 19.12 -16.92 2.52
N GLU A 216 19.66 -16.50 3.66
CA GLU A 216 18.95 -16.49 4.93
C GLU A 216 17.78 -15.49 4.92
N LEU A 217 18.00 -14.33 4.32
CA LEU A 217 16.99 -13.29 4.19
C LEU A 217 15.85 -13.71 3.25
N GLY A 218 16.16 -14.26 2.07
CA GLY A 218 15.17 -14.76 1.12
C GLY A 218 14.36 -15.93 1.70
N ASP A 219 15.01 -16.79 2.47
CA ASP A 219 14.38 -17.88 3.23
C ASP A 219 13.29 -17.39 4.19
N LEU A 220 13.48 -16.24 4.85
CA LEU A 220 12.47 -15.65 5.74
C LEU A 220 11.19 -15.31 4.98
N VAL A 221 11.32 -14.74 3.77
CA VAL A 221 10.17 -14.42 2.91
C VAL A 221 9.53 -15.68 2.34
N ARG A 222 10.32 -16.65 1.85
CA ARG A 222 9.81 -17.93 1.32
C ARG A 222 9.04 -18.74 2.35
N ARG A 223 9.32 -18.58 3.65
CA ARG A 223 8.57 -19.22 4.75
C ARG A 223 7.24 -18.54 5.09
N ALA A 224 7.03 -17.28 4.68
CA ALA A 224 5.84 -16.50 5.04
C ALA A 224 4.58 -16.92 4.28
N SER A 225 4.73 -17.60 3.14
CA SER A 225 3.61 -18.08 2.33
C SER A 225 3.97 -19.33 1.52
N HIS A 226 2.95 -20.04 1.03
CA HIS A 226 3.15 -21.17 0.11
C HIS A 226 3.29 -20.72 -1.36
N HIS A 227 3.66 -19.47 -1.61
CA HIS A 227 3.79 -18.92 -2.96
C HIS A 227 4.81 -19.71 -3.79
N ARG A 228 4.47 -19.90 -5.07
CA ARG A 228 5.32 -20.58 -6.08
C ARG A 228 5.40 -19.79 -7.39
N GLY A 229 4.70 -18.65 -7.47
CA GLY A 229 4.65 -17.82 -8.66
C GLY A 229 5.79 -16.80 -8.72
N LYS A 230 5.66 -15.83 -9.62
CA LYS A 230 6.59 -14.70 -9.72
C LYS A 230 6.52 -13.86 -8.45
N TRP A 231 7.67 -13.43 -7.94
CA TRP A 231 7.73 -12.46 -6.85
C TRP A 231 7.42 -11.05 -7.36
N PRO A 232 6.76 -10.20 -6.55
CA PRO A 232 6.54 -8.79 -6.91
C PRO A 232 7.86 -8.08 -7.21
N LYS A 233 7.84 -6.99 -7.99
CA LYS A 233 9.01 -6.10 -8.12
C LYS A 233 9.18 -5.26 -6.84
N LEU A 234 10.38 -4.76 -6.56
CA LEU A 234 10.64 -3.94 -5.36
C LEU A 234 11.50 -2.70 -5.66
N SER A 235 11.08 -1.56 -5.13
CA SER A 235 11.83 -0.30 -5.13
C SER A 235 12.18 0.10 -3.70
N VAL A 236 13.45 0.30 -3.39
CA VAL A 236 13.93 0.56 -2.01
C VAL A 236 14.51 1.97 -1.92
N TRP A 237 14.08 2.75 -0.93
CA TRP A 237 14.47 4.16 -0.76
C TRP A 237 14.96 4.41 0.65
N HIS A 238 16.15 5.00 0.80
CA HIS A 238 16.70 5.28 2.13
C HIS A 238 17.59 6.52 2.14
N GLY A 239 17.51 7.31 3.22
CA GLY A 239 18.38 8.47 3.42
C GLY A 239 19.68 8.09 4.14
N THR A 240 20.83 8.64 3.73
CA THR A 240 22.12 8.27 4.34
C THR A 240 22.33 8.84 5.75
N ALA A 241 21.51 9.80 6.18
CA ALA A 241 21.57 10.40 7.52
C ALA A 241 20.39 9.96 8.42
N ASP A 242 19.83 8.78 8.14
CA ASP A 242 18.74 8.20 8.92
C ASP A 242 19.23 7.56 10.23
N TYR A 243 19.02 8.24 11.35
CA TYR A 243 19.35 7.74 12.68
C TYR A 243 18.20 6.99 13.37
N THR A 244 17.04 6.87 12.72
CA THR A 244 15.89 6.12 13.25
C THR A 244 15.94 4.68 12.78
N VAL A 245 16.09 4.49 11.47
CA VAL A 245 16.31 3.20 10.82
C VAL A 245 17.61 3.30 10.06
N HIS A 246 18.65 2.63 10.57
CA HIS A 246 20.00 2.68 10.03
C HIS A 246 19.99 2.34 8.53
N PRO A 247 20.71 3.08 7.66
CA PRO A 247 20.67 2.91 6.21
C PRO A 247 21.03 1.51 5.70
N ASP A 248 21.85 0.77 6.45
CA ASP A 248 22.19 -0.63 6.11
C ASP A 248 20.96 -1.55 6.01
N ASN A 249 19.83 -1.20 6.64
CA ASN A 249 18.58 -1.93 6.45
C ASN A 249 18.12 -1.94 4.97
N ALA A 250 18.40 -0.88 4.20
CA ALA A 250 18.11 -0.86 2.77
C ALA A 250 18.90 -1.94 2.03
N GLY A 251 20.18 -2.12 2.37
CA GLY A 251 21.01 -3.18 1.82
C GLY A 251 20.49 -4.57 2.18
N GLU A 252 20.01 -4.78 3.40
CA GLU A 252 19.40 -6.06 3.78
C GLU A 252 18.06 -6.32 3.06
N ILE A 253 17.24 -5.28 2.81
CA ILE A 253 16.02 -5.41 1.99
C ILE A 253 16.38 -5.77 0.55
N VAL A 254 17.38 -5.09 -0.05
CA VAL A 254 17.85 -5.39 -1.41
C VAL A 254 18.34 -6.84 -1.50
N LYS A 255 19.23 -7.27 -0.60
CA LYS A 255 19.70 -8.67 -0.53
C LYS A 255 18.55 -9.67 -0.44
N GLN A 256 17.58 -9.38 0.43
CA GLN A 256 16.40 -10.23 0.62
C GLN A 256 15.64 -10.43 -0.69
N TRP A 257 15.45 -9.36 -1.47
CA TRP A 257 14.67 -9.42 -2.70
C TRP A 257 15.49 -9.96 -3.90
N LEU A 258 16.79 -9.70 -3.95
CA LEU A 258 17.68 -10.28 -4.96
C LEU A 258 17.74 -11.81 -4.86
N ASP A 259 17.76 -12.38 -3.65
CA ASP A 259 17.69 -13.84 -3.46
C ASP A 259 16.43 -14.44 -4.07
N LEU A 260 15.27 -13.81 -3.81
CA LEU A 260 13.96 -14.27 -4.30
C LEU A 260 13.87 -14.27 -5.83
N HIS A 261 14.54 -13.31 -6.48
CA HIS A 261 14.61 -13.21 -7.94
C HIS A 261 15.81 -13.95 -8.54
N HIS A 262 16.65 -14.59 -7.72
CA HIS A 262 17.88 -15.27 -8.13
C HIS A 262 18.86 -14.36 -8.89
N LEU A 263 19.03 -13.14 -8.40
CA LEU A 263 19.86 -12.09 -9.01
C LEU A 263 21.22 -11.95 -8.30
N PRO A 264 22.27 -11.46 -9.00
CA PRO A 264 23.56 -11.19 -8.38
C PRO A 264 23.48 -10.03 -7.39
N LEU A 265 24.36 -10.02 -6.38
CA LEU A 265 24.43 -8.91 -5.41
C LEU A 265 24.90 -7.59 -6.05
N ALA A 266 25.80 -7.64 -7.02
CA ALA A 266 26.26 -6.45 -7.71
C ALA A 266 25.15 -5.88 -8.61
N PRO A 267 24.91 -4.56 -8.61
CA PRO A 267 23.94 -3.93 -9.49
C PRO A 267 24.31 -4.13 -10.95
N MET A 268 23.29 -4.32 -11.79
CA MET A 268 23.47 -4.49 -13.23
C MET A 268 23.57 -3.13 -13.94
N ALA A 269 23.00 -2.08 -13.33
CA ALA A 269 23.28 -0.68 -13.65
C ALA A 269 23.30 0.17 -12.39
N ALA A 270 24.15 1.19 -12.39
CA ALA A 270 24.19 2.24 -11.38
C ALA A 270 24.28 3.59 -12.09
N ASN A 271 23.42 4.54 -11.71
CA ASN A 271 23.38 5.89 -12.25
C ASN A 271 22.91 6.89 -11.18
N GLU A 272 22.71 8.14 -11.57
CA GLU A 272 22.10 9.15 -10.72
C GLU A 272 20.74 9.56 -11.26
N VAL A 273 19.77 9.73 -10.36
CA VAL A 273 18.46 10.29 -10.66
C VAL A 273 18.24 11.47 -9.74
N ASN A 274 18.03 12.66 -10.31
CA ASN A 274 17.93 13.92 -9.57
C ASN A 274 19.14 14.17 -8.63
N GLY A 275 20.33 13.71 -9.02
CA GLY A 275 21.57 13.86 -8.24
C GLY A 275 21.74 12.84 -7.10
N TYR A 276 20.91 11.79 -7.05
CA TYR A 276 21.00 10.73 -6.05
C TYR A 276 21.39 9.38 -6.66
N PRO A 277 22.28 8.61 -6.01
CA PRO A 277 22.61 7.25 -6.44
C PRO A 277 21.37 6.37 -6.59
N HIS A 278 21.32 5.68 -7.73
CA HIS A 278 20.25 4.77 -8.11
C HIS A 278 20.83 3.50 -8.74
N GLU A 279 20.44 2.35 -8.22
CA GLU A 279 20.94 1.03 -8.62
C GLU A 279 19.78 0.17 -9.13
N GLN A 280 20.05 -0.69 -10.12
CA GLN A 280 19.03 -1.48 -10.80
C GLN A 280 19.47 -2.91 -11.09
N TRP A 281 18.50 -3.83 -10.98
CA TRP A 281 18.63 -5.23 -11.38
C TRP A 281 17.42 -5.66 -12.22
N TRP A 282 17.66 -6.33 -13.33
CA TRP A 282 16.63 -6.79 -14.24
C TRP A 282 16.59 -8.32 -14.36
N ASN A 283 15.41 -8.84 -14.69
CA ASN A 283 15.23 -10.26 -14.98
C ASN A 283 15.68 -10.61 -16.41
N SER A 284 15.54 -11.88 -16.80
CA SER A 284 15.88 -12.36 -18.15
C SER A 284 15.10 -11.67 -19.28
N ASP A 285 13.93 -11.09 -18.97
CA ASP A 285 13.09 -10.37 -19.93
C ASP A 285 13.52 -8.90 -20.09
N GLY A 286 14.58 -8.46 -19.40
CA GLY A 286 15.06 -7.08 -19.41
C GLY A 286 14.22 -6.11 -18.58
N VAL A 287 13.28 -6.62 -17.77
CA VAL A 287 12.44 -5.79 -16.89
C VAL A 287 13.17 -5.57 -15.56
N THR A 288 13.34 -4.31 -15.15
CA THR A 288 13.83 -3.97 -13.81
C THR A 288 12.87 -4.52 -12.76
N VAL A 289 13.33 -5.46 -11.94
CA VAL A 289 12.55 -6.10 -10.88
C VAL A 289 12.99 -5.67 -9.49
N VAL A 290 14.22 -5.16 -9.34
CA VAL A 290 14.71 -4.50 -8.12
C VAL A 290 15.35 -3.18 -8.51
N GLU A 291 15.04 -2.12 -7.77
CA GLU A 291 15.79 -0.85 -7.81
C GLU A 291 16.01 -0.31 -6.40
N SER A 292 17.07 0.47 -6.23
CA SER A 292 17.40 1.12 -4.96
C SER A 292 17.80 2.58 -5.17
N PHE A 293 17.31 3.46 -4.31
CA PHE A 293 17.64 4.88 -4.25
C PHE A 293 18.27 5.21 -2.90
N THR A 294 19.46 5.81 -2.94
CA THR A 294 20.16 6.31 -1.76
C THR A 294 20.11 7.84 -1.76
N ILE A 295 19.38 8.42 -0.82
CA ILE A 295 19.19 9.87 -0.75
C ILE A 295 20.23 10.48 0.20
N THR A 296 21.33 10.94 -0.38
CA THR A 296 22.46 11.51 0.35
C THR A 296 22.04 12.66 1.26
N ASN A 297 22.52 12.64 2.50
CA ASN A 297 22.26 13.61 3.57
C ASN A 297 20.80 13.74 4.02
N MET A 298 19.91 12.85 3.58
CA MET A 298 18.52 12.86 4.03
C MET A 298 18.36 12.07 5.34
N ALA A 299 17.62 12.64 6.27
CA ALA A 299 17.22 12.00 7.52
C ALA A 299 16.07 10.98 7.30
N HIS A 300 15.53 10.43 8.39
CA HIS A 300 14.37 9.53 8.36
C HIS A 300 13.14 10.21 7.76
N GLY A 301 12.65 9.76 6.60
CA GLY A 301 11.44 10.32 6.01
C GLY A 301 11.24 10.00 4.53
N THR A 302 10.13 10.50 4.01
CA THR A 302 9.76 10.44 2.59
C THR A 302 10.39 11.59 1.83
N PRO A 303 11.26 11.35 0.84
CA PRO A 303 11.78 12.41 0.01
C PRO A 303 10.68 12.93 -0.91
N ILE A 304 10.45 14.24 -0.84
CA ILE A 304 9.54 14.98 -1.71
C ILE A 304 10.32 16.01 -2.54
N GLY A 305 9.71 16.45 -3.62
CA GLY A 305 10.32 17.40 -4.54
C GLY A 305 9.48 17.65 -5.77
N VAL A 306 10.09 18.30 -6.76
CA VAL A 306 9.48 18.51 -8.08
C VAL A 306 9.67 17.24 -8.90
N ALA A 307 8.57 16.70 -9.43
CA ALA A 307 8.61 15.56 -10.33
C ALA A 307 9.06 15.97 -11.73
N ALA A 308 9.41 14.99 -12.57
CA ALA A 308 9.90 15.22 -13.93
C ALA A 308 8.90 15.91 -14.88
N ASN A 309 7.64 16.06 -14.47
CA ASN A 309 6.61 16.82 -15.19
C ASN A 309 6.46 18.25 -14.66
N ASP A 310 7.48 18.78 -13.99
CA ASP A 310 7.56 20.10 -13.36
C ASP A 310 6.47 20.38 -12.32
N LYS A 311 5.80 19.34 -11.82
CA LYS A 311 4.80 19.46 -10.75
C LYS A 311 5.38 19.06 -9.40
N ARG A 312 5.02 19.83 -8.39
CA ARG A 312 5.25 19.46 -7.00
C ARG A 312 4.13 18.54 -6.52
N TYR A 313 4.50 17.36 -6.04
CA TYR A 313 3.59 16.44 -5.37
C TYR A 313 3.94 16.39 -3.89
N GLY A 314 2.91 16.53 -3.05
CA GLY A 314 3.07 16.54 -1.60
C GLY A 314 3.48 17.90 -1.05
N LYS A 315 3.66 17.94 0.27
CA LYS A 315 4.01 19.14 1.04
C LYS A 315 4.94 18.74 2.19
N ALA A 316 5.98 19.55 2.40
CA ALA A 316 6.92 19.36 3.51
C ALA A 316 6.21 19.35 4.86
N GLY A 317 6.71 18.51 5.76
CA GLY A 317 6.14 18.29 7.08
C GLY A 317 6.94 17.25 7.87
N PRO A 318 6.47 16.85 9.07
CA PRO A 318 7.14 15.83 9.87
C PRO A 318 7.32 14.52 9.09
N PHE A 319 8.58 14.15 8.83
CA PHE A 319 8.98 13.01 8.00
C PHE A 319 8.62 13.10 6.49
N LEU A 320 8.26 14.28 6.00
CA LEU A 320 8.07 14.59 4.57
C LEU A 320 9.13 15.63 4.18
N LEU A 321 10.23 15.17 3.61
CA LEU A 321 11.49 15.92 3.54
C LEU A 321 11.74 16.46 2.13
N GLU A 322 11.95 17.76 2.00
CA GLU A 322 12.34 18.38 0.73
C GLU A 322 13.76 17.96 0.35
N ALA A 323 13.84 17.00 -0.56
CA ALA A 323 15.09 16.44 -1.08
C ALA A 323 15.29 16.77 -2.57
N GLY A 324 14.35 17.46 -3.22
CA GLY A 324 14.45 17.74 -4.67
C GLY A 324 14.19 16.51 -5.56
N ILE A 325 13.72 15.41 -4.98
CA ILE A 325 13.31 14.19 -5.66
C ILE A 325 11.96 13.73 -5.09
N SER A 326 10.97 13.50 -5.96
CA SER A 326 9.65 13.02 -5.54
C SER A 326 9.62 11.49 -5.57
N SER A 327 9.80 10.85 -4.40
CA SER A 327 9.68 9.38 -4.28
C SER A 327 8.32 8.89 -4.75
N SER A 328 7.22 9.49 -4.29
CA SER A 328 5.86 9.06 -4.67
C SER A 328 5.65 9.03 -6.18
N TYR A 329 6.18 10.03 -6.91
CA TYR A 329 6.09 10.05 -8.38
C TYR A 329 6.95 8.96 -9.03
N LEU A 330 8.20 8.80 -8.59
CA LEU A 330 9.11 7.80 -9.16
C LEU A 330 8.66 6.37 -8.84
N ILE A 331 8.11 6.14 -7.65
CA ILE A 331 7.46 4.88 -7.27
C ILE A 331 6.22 4.62 -8.14
N ALA A 332 5.35 5.63 -8.34
CA ALA A 332 4.21 5.50 -9.24
C ALA A 332 4.64 5.17 -10.69
N LYS A 333 5.76 5.74 -11.13
CA LYS A 333 6.37 5.43 -12.43
C LYS A 333 6.91 4.00 -12.48
N PHE A 334 7.61 3.54 -11.45
CA PHE A 334 8.09 2.16 -11.33
C PHE A 334 6.95 1.12 -11.34
N PHE A 335 5.79 1.48 -10.77
CA PHE A 335 4.56 0.69 -10.83
C PHE A 335 3.87 0.73 -12.20
N GLY A 336 4.27 1.62 -13.11
CA GLY A 336 3.63 1.78 -14.42
C GLY A 336 2.21 2.34 -14.31
N VAL A 337 1.94 3.17 -13.30
CA VAL A 337 0.63 3.82 -13.13
C VAL A 337 0.61 5.27 -13.63
N THR A 338 1.73 5.78 -14.14
CA THR A 338 1.85 7.15 -14.68
C THR A 338 1.59 7.26 -16.18
N ASP A 339 1.46 6.15 -16.90
CA ASP A 339 1.38 6.15 -18.37
C ASP A 339 0.03 6.63 -18.89
N TRP A 340 -1.02 6.53 -18.07
CA TRP A 340 -2.32 7.09 -18.40
C TRP A 340 -2.39 8.54 -17.92
N ILE A 341 -2.52 9.44 -18.88
CA ILE A 341 -2.78 10.85 -18.60
C ILE A 341 -4.23 11.14 -18.96
N ARG A 342 -4.91 11.83 -18.06
CA ARG A 342 -6.26 12.37 -18.26
C ARG A 342 -6.39 13.00 -19.65
N GLN A 343 -7.22 12.42 -20.51
CA GLN A 343 -7.63 13.11 -21.74
C GLN A 343 -8.50 14.32 -21.34
N PRO A 344 -8.19 15.54 -21.80
CA PRO A 344 -9.04 16.68 -21.53
C PRO A 344 -10.44 16.38 -22.08
N LYS A 345 -11.46 16.54 -21.24
CA LYS A 345 -12.85 16.53 -21.71
C LYS A 345 -12.94 17.64 -22.77
N PRO A 346 -13.42 17.37 -24.00
CA PRO A 346 -13.64 18.44 -24.97
C PRO A 346 -14.47 19.51 -24.28
N ALA A 347 -14.01 20.77 -24.34
CA ALA A 347 -14.81 21.87 -23.85
C ALA A 347 -16.16 21.76 -24.56
N VAL A 348 -17.23 21.64 -23.78
CA VAL A 348 -18.57 21.82 -24.33
C VAL A 348 -18.58 23.27 -24.78
N THR A 349 -18.41 23.49 -26.08
CA THR A 349 -18.71 24.78 -26.68
C THR A 349 -20.20 24.97 -26.51
N SER A 350 -20.60 25.60 -25.41
CA SER A 350 -21.91 26.23 -25.34
C SER A 350 -22.01 27.13 -26.57
N PRO A 351 -23.06 27.02 -27.41
CA PRO A 351 -23.24 27.95 -28.50
C PRO A 351 -23.26 29.34 -27.88
N SER A 352 -22.29 30.16 -28.28
CA SER A 352 -22.17 31.54 -27.84
C SER A 352 -23.51 32.22 -28.07
N THR A 353 -24.17 32.62 -26.99
CA THR A 353 -25.29 33.57 -27.05
C THR A 353 -24.74 34.78 -27.77
N ARG A 354 -25.14 34.97 -29.03
CA ARG A 354 -24.86 36.22 -29.75
C ARG A 354 -25.31 37.35 -28.83
N LEU A 355 -24.35 38.14 -28.39
CA LEU A 355 -24.59 39.44 -27.78
C LEU A 355 -25.48 40.22 -28.77
N ILE A 356 -26.74 40.40 -28.40
CA ILE A 356 -27.54 41.50 -28.93
C ILE A 356 -26.83 42.76 -28.41
N PRO A 357 -26.33 43.66 -29.27
CA PRO A 357 -25.73 44.89 -28.77
C PRO A 357 -26.83 45.74 -28.12
N GLU A 358 -26.71 45.95 -26.81
CA GLU A 358 -27.45 46.99 -26.09
C GLU A 358 -27.07 48.36 -26.68
N VAL A 359 -28.05 49.02 -27.29
CA VAL A 359 -27.94 50.42 -27.68
C VAL A 359 -27.97 51.25 -26.40
N SER A 360 -26.87 51.97 -26.13
CA SER A 360 -26.75 52.89 -25.00
C SER A 360 -27.69 54.10 -25.16
N PRO A 361 -28.18 54.68 -24.05
CA PRO A 361 -29.21 55.72 -24.05
C PRO A 361 -28.71 57.08 -24.54
N ILE A 362 -29.55 57.75 -25.33
CA ILE A 362 -29.33 59.08 -25.90
C ILE A 362 -29.49 60.16 -24.80
N SER A 363 -28.48 61.03 -24.68
CA SER A 363 -28.53 62.29 -23.91
C SER A 363 -29.49 63.30 -24.56
N VAL A 364 -30.35 63.94 -23.75
CA VAL A 364 -31.37 64.90 -24.19
C VAL A 364 -30.81 66.32 -24.22
N LEU A 365 -31.14 67.10 -25.26
CA LEU A 365 -31.52 68.54 -25.20
C LEU A 365 -32.08 69.01 -26.57
N PRO A 366 -32.83 70.14 -26.61
CA PRO A 366 -34.22 70.24 -27.04
C PRO A 366 -34.37 70.59 -28.54
N THR A 367 -35.53 70.44 -29.17
CA THR A 367 -36.48 71.54 -29.54
C THR A 367 -37.60 70.95 -30.42
N LEU A 368 -38.79 71.58 -30.40
CA LEU A 368 -39.90 71.51 -31.38
C LEU A 368 -41.00 70.42 -31.27
N THR A 369 -42.02 70.75 -30.46
CA THR A 369 -43.43 70.96 -30.81
C THR A 369 -44.21 69.94 -31.68
N LYS A 370 -45.40 69.58 -31.14
CA LYS A 370 -46.70 69.29 -31.79
C LYS A 370 -46.93 67.86 -32.33
N MET A 371 -47.77 67.08 -31.63
CA MET A 371 -49.21 66.92 -31.98
C MET A 371 -49.92 65.86 -31.10
N LEU A 372 -50.99 66.32 -30.46
CA LEU A 372 -52.29 65.65 -30.23
C LEU A 372 -52.47 64.55 -29.14
N ARG A 373 -53.15 65.01 -28.07
CA ARG A 373 -54.36 64.47 -27.40
C ARG A 373 -54.27 63.28 -26.41
N ARG A 374 -54.46 63.65 -25.13
CA ARG A 374 -55.14 62.95 -23.99
C ARG A 374 -56.63 62.68 -24.31
N PRO A 375 -57.45 61.94 -23.49
CA PRO A 375 -57.38 61.72 -22.02
C PRO A 375 -57.46 60.23 -21.58
N GLU A 376 -56.88 59.81 -20.45
CA GLU A 376 -57.35 59.82 -19.04
C GLU A 376 -58.64 59.01 -18.76
N ASP A 377 -58.51 57.98 -17.90
CA ASP A 377 -59.33 57.64 -16.71
C ASP A 377 -58.78 56.31 -16.12
N ALA A 378 -58.10 56.29 -14.98
CA ALA A 378 -58.62 56.31 -13.59
C ALA A 378 -59.33 55.01 -13.16
N ALA A 379 -58.67 54.19 -12.32
CA ALA A 379 -59.19 53.66 -11.05
C ALA A 379 -58.35 52.48 -10.53
N GLU A 380 -58.18 52.47 -9.21
CA GLU A 380 -57.31 51.65 -8.37
C GLU A 380 -58.14 50.56 -7.61
N PRO A 381 -57.66 49.82 -6.59
CA PRO A 381 -57.67 48.35 -6.56
C PRO A 381 -58.48 47.75 -5.37
N VAL A 382 -58.56 46.41 -5.26
CA VAL A 382 -58.96 45.72 -4.00
C VAL A 382 -58.20 44.40 -3.78
N GLU A 383 -57.64 44.28 -2.57
CA GLU A 383 -56.97 43.12 -1.94
C GLU A 383 -57.95 42.01 -1.48
N ALA A 384 -57.46 40.79 -1.24
CA ALA A 384 -57.50 40.15 0.10
C ALA A 384 -56.97 38.69 0.13
N LYS A 385 -56.30 38.39 1.25
CA LYS A 385 -55.57 37.17 1.66
C LYS A 385 -56.47 36.00 2.08
N ALA A 386 -55.94 34.76 2.05
CA ALA A 386 -55.60 33.93 3.24
C ALA A 386 -55.61 32.40 2.97
N SER A 387 -54.55 31.71 3.45
CA SER A 387 -54.41 30.25 3.68
C SER A 387 -55.08 29.83 5.02
N PRO A 388 -55.05 28.57 5.57
CA PRO A 388 -54.23 27.36 5.27
C PRO A 388 -54.89 25.94 5.42
N GLU A 389 -54.08 24.90 5.08
CA GLU A 389 -53.98 23.44 5.40
C GLU A 389 -54.82 22.74 6.53
N PRO A 390 -54.67 21.40 6.85
CA PRO A 390 -54.33 20.15 6.10
C PRO A 390 -55.11 18.86 6.59
N VAL A 391 -55.11 17.70 5.89
CA VAL A 391 -55.37 16.35 6.51
C VAL A 391 -54.73 15.16 5.72
N LYS A 392 -54.16 14.19 6.46
CA LYS A 392 -53.62 12.87 6.06
C LYS A 392 -54.70 11.75 6.04
N THR A 393 -54.55 10.69 5.23
CA THR A 393 -54.47 9.25 5.65
C THR A 393 -54.63 8.18 4.53
N ALA A 394 -53.71 7.21 4.56
CA ALA A 394 -53.75 5.74 4.34
C ALA A 394 -54.61 4.99 3.27
N LYS A 395 -53.94 3.95 2.72
CA LYS A 395 -54.35 2.86 1.77
C LYS A 395 -55.47 1.92 2.27
N PRO A 396 -55.97 1.03 1.38
CA PRO A 396 -55.66 -0.41 1.56
C PRO A 396 -55.32 -1.18 0.26
N ALA A 397 -55.02 -2.48 0.42
CA ALA A 397 -54.38 -3.39 -0.52
C ALA A 397 -55.30 -4.47 -1.14
N ARG A 398 -54.78 -5.15 -2.17
CA ARG A 398 -54.77 -6.62 -2.42
C ARG A 398 -55.55 -7.15 -3.64
N ALA A 399 -54.85 -7.84 -4.56
CA ALA A 399 -55.30 -9.05 -5.27
C ALA A 399 -54.12 -9.82 -5.91
N LYS A 400 -54.23 -11.15 -5.97
CA LYS A 400 -53.25 -12.17 -6.40
C LYS A 400 -53.64 -12.78 -7.76
N SER A 401 -52.69 -13.33 -8.55
CA SER A 401 -52.69 -14.70 -9.16
C SER A 401 -51.40 -14.92 -10.00
N ASN A 402 -50.55 -15.94 -9.75
CA ASN A 402 -50.35 -17.23 -10.48
C ASN A 402 -49.96 -17.11 -11.98
N ARG A 403 -49.09 -17.90 -12.65
CA ARG A 403 -48.17 -19.04 -12.38
C ARG A 403 -47.47 -19.41 -13.74
N ALA A 404 -46.23 -19.95 -13.69
CA ALA A 404 -45.50 -20.77 -14.72
C ALA A 404 -45.05 -20.09 -16.05
N ALA A 405 -43.98 -20.44 -16.77
CA ALA A 405 -43.09 -21.62 -16.82
C ALA A 405 -41.71 -21.28 -17.45
N ARG A 406 -40.67 -22.04 -17.08
CA ARG A 406 -39.40 -22.35 -17.82
C ARG A 406 -39.64 -23.68 -18.58
N PRO A 407 -38.85 -24.20 -19.58
CA PRO A 407 -37.36 -24.31 -19.64
C PRO A 407 -36.84 -24.36 -21.12
N PRO A 408 -35.75 -25.07 -21.58
CA PRO A 408 -34.62 -25.72 -20.89
C PRO A 408 -33.20 -25.46 -21.47
N LYS A 409 -32.22 -25.96 -20.71
CA LYS A 409 -30.80 -26.17 -21.03
C LYS A 409 -30.61 -27.34 -22.01
N ARG A 410 -29.50 -27.32 -22.77
CA ARG A 410 -29.01 -28.46 -23.56
C ARG A 410 -27.65 -28.92 -23.00
N LYS A 411 -27.52 -30.22 -22.71
CA LYS A 411 -26.31 -30.99 -22.40
C LYS A 411 -26.36 -32.23 -23.29
N VAL A 412 -25.28 -32.50 -24.04
CA VAL A 412 -24.89 -33.76 -24.75
C VAL A 412 -23.42 -33.52 -25.15
N ASP A 413 -22.44 -34.41 -25.16
CA ASP A 413 -22.06 -35.63 -24.44
C ASP A 413 -20.53 -35.75 -24.65
N ALA A 414 -19.87 -36.59 -23.84
CA ALA A 414 -18.49 -37.00 -24.06
C ALA A 414 -18.39 -38.05 -25.18
N SER A 415 -17.34 -37.98 -26.00
CA SER A 415 -16.81 -39.14 -26.74
C SER A 415 -15.34 -38.92 -27.12
N THR A 416 -14.53 -39.82 -26.60
CA THR A 416 -13.18 -40.27 -26.99
C THR A 416 -12.87 -40.26 -28.49
N ALA A 417 -11.64 -39.82 -28.86
CA ALA A 417 -10.65 -40.56 -29.67
C ALA A 417 -9.56 -39.63 -30.26
N GLU A 418 -8.31 -39.79 -29.83
CA GLU A 418 -7.09 -39.67 -30.65
C GLU A 418 -6.76 -41.08 -31.22
N PRO A 419 -5.85 -41.32 -32.21
CA PRO A 419 -4.70 -40.47 -32.63
C PRO A 419 -4.46 -40.38 -34.17
N GLY A 420 -3.54 -39.51 -34.59
CA GLY A 420 -3.04 -39.48 -35.96
C GLY A 420 -1.83 -38.57 -36.17
N GLU A 421 -0.65 -39.17 -36.17
CA GLU A 421 0.64 -38.60 -36.61
C GLU A 421 0.57 -38.04 -38.04
N ILE A 422 1.18 -36.87 -38.31
CA ILE A 422 1.81 -36.60 -39.61
C ILE A 422 3.15 -35.90 -39.41
N LYS A 423 4.15 -36.47 -40.09
CA LYS A 423 5.57 -36.14 -40.17
C LYS A 423 5.89 -34.75 -40.76
N ALA A 424 7.02 -34.26 -40.25
CA ALA A 424 8.07 -33.47 -40.87
C ALA A 424 8.03 -33.21 -42.39
N LEU A 425 8.33 -31.95 -42.75
CA LEU A 425 9.06 -31.60 -43.97
C LEU A 425 10.17 -30.59 -43.64
N SER A 426 11.37 -31.00 -44.00
CA SER A 426 12.66 -30.31 -44.01
C SER A 426 12.77 -29.29 -45.13
N ALA A 427 13.53 -28.20 -44.92
CA ALA A 427 14.42 -27.60 -45.93
C ALA A 427 15.37 -26.54 -45.30
N THR A 428 16.64 -26.90 -45.16
CA THR A 428 17.83 -26.04 -45.36
C THR A 428 18.34 -26.26 -46.79
N PRO A 429 19.11 -25.36 -47.46
CA PRO A 429 20.47 -24.92 -47.09
C PRO A 429 20.76 -23.43 -47.50
N ALA A 430 21.94 -22.78 -47.40
CA ALA A 430 23.35 -23.12 -47.21
C ALA A 430 24.17 -21.83 -46.83
N ASP A 431 25.34 -22.05 -46.21
CA ASP A 431 26.65 -21.38 -46.36
C ASP A 431 26.94 -19.92 -45.89
N ALA A 432 27.50 -19.81 -44.66
CA ALA A 432 28.91 -19.50 -44.28
C ALA A 432 29.69 -18.30 -44.92
N PRO A 433 30.81 -17.80 -44.32
CA PRO A 433 31.52 -18.26 -43.11
C PRO A 433 31.86 -17.18 -42.05
N ALA A 434 32.17 -17.68 -40.85
CA ALA A 434 32.71 -16.96 -39.70
C ALA A 434 34.25 -16.91 -39.72
N GLU A 435 34.78 -15.82 -39.19
CA GLU A 435 36.21 -15.51 -39.05
C GLU A 435 36.79 -16.14 -37.76
N VAL A 436 37.95 -16.80 -37.90
CA VAL A 436 38.65 -17.53 -36.83
C VAL A 436 39.67 -16.63 -36.15
N LYS A 437 39.62 -16.52 -34.80
CA LYS A 437 40.73 -16.04 -33.96
C LYS A 437 41.11 -17.10 -32.91
N PRO A 438 42.41 -17.24 -32.58
CA PRO A 438 42.96 -18.40 -31.87
C PRO A 438 42.71 -18.37 -30.35
N PRO A 439 42.75 -19.53 -29.65
CA PRO A 439 42.38 -19.63 -28.25
C PRO A 439 43.51 -19.19 -27.30
N VAL A 440 43.12 -18.46 -26.26
CA VAL A 440 43.96 -18.07 -25.12
C VAL A 440 43.98 -19.20 -24.08
N ALA A 441 45.18 -19.49 -23.57
CA ALA A 441 45.50 -20.61 -22.68
C ALA A 441 44.77 -20.58 -21.33
N ARG A 442 44.34 -21.75 -20.83
CA ARG A 442 43.90 -21.99 -19.46
C ARG A 442 45.08 -22.40 -18.56
N PRO A 443 45.10 -22.02 -17.27
CA PRO A 443 46.14 -22.42 -16.31
C PRO A 443 45.94 -23.88 -15.83
N PRO A 444 46.99 -24.53 -15.28
CA PRO A 444 47.03 -25.97 -15.09
C PRO A 444 46.22 -26.48 -13.90
N VAL A 445 45.62 -27.66 -14.10
CA VAL A 445 44.88 -28.45 -13.11
C VAL A 445 45.88 -29.23 -12.24
N ALA A 446 45.76 -29.10 -10.92
CA ALA A 446 46.52 -29.86 -9.94
C ALA A 446 45.97 -31.30 -9.78
N LYS A 447 46.89 -32.24 -9.54
CA LYS A 447 46.69 -33.69 -9.47
C LYS A 447 45.68 -34.10 -8.38
N ALA A 448 44.82 -35.06 -8.74
CA ALA A 448 43.97 -35.79 -7.82
C ALA A 448 44.78 -36.68 -6.88
N VAL A 449 44.44 -36.64 -5.59
CA VAL A 449 44.89 -37.59 -4.57
C VAL A 449 43.81 -38.65 -4.41
N ASP A 450 44.26 -39.90 -4.42
CA ASP A 450 43.48 -41.12 -4.27
C ASP A 450 42.96 -41.23 -2.82
N MET A 451 41.65 -41.37 -2.63
CA MET A 451 41.02 -41.73 -1.35
C MET A 451 39.95 -42.79 -1.60
N THR A 452 40.24 -43.99 -1.13
CA THR A 452 39.34 -45.15 -1.03
C THR A 452 38.06 -44.81 -0.23
N PRO A 453 36.90 -45.41 -0.59
CA PRO A 453 35.62 -45.12 0.06
C PRO A 453 35.51 -45.77 1.45
N ALA A 454 35.06 -44.98 2.43
CA ALA A 454 34.70 -45.42 3.77
C ALA A 454 33.25 -45.95 3.81
N ASP A 455 33.02 -46.95 4.68
CA ASP A 455 31.74 -47.65 4.88
C ASP A 455 30.55 -46.73 5.22
N PRO A 456 29.32 -47.11 4.81
CA PRO A 456 28.10 -46.35 5.12
C PRO A 456 27.67 -46.48 6.60
N PRO A 457 27.10 -45.42 7.21
CA PRO A 457 26.61 -45.47 8.59
C PRO A 457 25.30 -46.29 8.71
N PRO A 458 24.96 -46.78 9.92
CA PRO A 458 23.85 -47.71 10.11
C PRO A 458 22.48 -47.04 9.99
N VAL A 459 21.55 -47.79 9.41
CA VAL A 459 20.13 -47.46 9.23
C VAL A 459 19.43 -47.29 10.59
N ILE A 460 18.93 -46.08 10.87
CA ILE A 460 18.01 -45.84 11.98
C ILE A 460 16.58 -46.07 11.48
N ALA A 461 15.89 -47.03 12.09
CA ALA A 461 14.50 -47.35 11.81
C ALA A 461 13.58 -46.16 12.15
N VAL A 462 12.88 -45.64 11.15
CA VAL A 462 11.82 -44.63 11.31
C VAL A 462 10.55 -45.33 11.76
N LYS A 463 10.04 -44.96 12.94
CA LYS A 463 8.76 -45.42 13.48
C LYS A 463 7.61 -44.69 12.75
N ALA A 464 6.64 -45.44 12.23
CA ALA A 464 5.48 -44.91 11.52
C ALA A 464 4.62 -43.95 12.39
N PRO A 465 3.95 -42.95 11.79
CA PRO A 465 3.08 -42.03 12.52
C PRO A 465 1.73 -42.69 12.87
N PRO A 466 1.10 -42.33 14.01
CA PRO A 466 -0.25 -42.80 14.32
C PRO A 466 -1.32 -42.05 13.49
N SER A 467 -2.37 -42.79 13.12
CA SER A 467 -3.60 -42.29 12.46
C SER A 467 -4.40 -41.35 13.38
N PRO A 468 -5.22 -40.40 12.85
CA PRO A 468 -5.75 -39.29 13.63
C PRO A 468 -6.91 -39.72 14.55
N ALA A 469 -6.77 -39.41 15.83
CA ALA A 469 -7.83 -39.50 16.83
C ALA A 469 -8.70 -38.22 16.86
N GLU A 470 -9.96 -38.40 17.25
CA GLU A 470 -11.09 -37.47 17.24
C GLU A 470 -10.85 -36.05 17.81
N LEU A 471 -11.60 -35.09 17.26
CA LEU A 471 -11.72 -33.70 17.69
C LEU A 471 -12.14 -33.57 19.17
N PRO A 472 -11.51 -32.69 19.97
CA PRO A 472 -11.98 -32.36 21.32
C PRO A 472 -13.19 -31.41 21.27
N PRO A 473 -14.08 -31.42 22.28
CA PRO A 473 -15.31 -30.63 22.29
C PRO A 473 -15.03 -29.13 22.48
N THR A 474 -15.94 -28.32 21.92
CA THR A 474 -15.95 -26.85 21.96
C THR A 474 -15.69 -26.27 23.35
N PRO A 475 -14.83 -25.24 23.50
CA PRO A 475 -14.58 -24.63 24.80
C PRO A 475 -15.79 -23.85 25.30
N LYS A 476 -16.16 -24.10 26.56
CA LYS A 476 -17.21 -23.40 27.33
C LYS A 476 -16.94 -21.89 27.38
N ALA A 477 -18.01 -21.11 27.37
CA ALA A 477 -18.00 -19.65 27.51
C ALA A 477 -17.08 -19.20 28.67
N ARG A 478 -16.05 -18.41 28.35
CA ARG A 478 -15.18 -17.78 29.35
C ARG A 478 -15.97 -16.71 30.10
N ARG A 479 -15.93 -16.78 31.44
CA ARG A 479 -16.50 -15.75 32.33
C ARG A 479 -15.83 -14.41 32.02
N VAL A 480 -16.65 -13.40 31.75
CA VAL A 480 -16.23 -11.99 31.67
C VAL A 480 -15.74 -11.59 33.05
N ILE A 481 -14.46 -11.23 33.15
CA ILE A 481 -13.91 -10.61 34.35
C ILE A 481 -14.24 -9.13 34.25
N ASP A 482 -15.00 -8.61 35.22
CA ASP A 482 -15.25 -7.19 35.35
C ASP A 482 -13.97 -6.49 35.83
N VAL A 483 -13.23 -5.95 34.86
CA VAL A 483 -11.95 -5.27 35.08
C VAL A 483 -12.12 -4.04 35.96
N ALA A 484 -13.30 -3.39 35.96
CA ALA A 484 -13.57 -2.25 36.82
C ALA A 484 -13.61 -2.66 38.30
N ALA A 485 -14.21 -3.82 38.60
CA ALA A 485 -14.27 -4.35 39.97
C ALA A 485 -12.89 -4.79 40.51
N VAL A 486 -12.00 -5.24 39.63
CA VAL A 486 -10.62 -5.62 40.00
C VAL A 486 -9.77 -4.37 40.28
N ILE A 487 -9.92 -3.33 39.46
CA ILE A 487 -9.22 -2.05 39.63
C ILE A 487 -9.70 -1.34 40.91
N ASP A 488 -11.01 -1.32 41.19
CA ASP A 488 -11.56 -0.68 42.39
C ASP A 488 -11.05 -1.34 43.69
N ARG A 489 -10.89 -2.68 43.69
CA ARG A 489 -10.29 -3.39 44.82
C ARG A 489 -8.81 -3.09 45.00
N ALA A 490 -8.06 -2.98 43.92
CA ALA A 490 -6.63 -2.65 43.96
C ALA A 490 -6.40 -1.22 44.47
N LEU A 491 -7.23 -0.26 44.04
CA LEU A 491 -7.16 1.13 44.49
C LEU A 491 -7.53 1.28 45.97
N LYS A 492 -8.60 0.60 46.42
CA LYS A 492 -8.97 0.56 47.86
C LYS A 492 -7.90 -0.09 48.73
N ALA A 493 -7.28 -1.17 48.27
CA ALA A 493 -6.18 -1.83 49.00
C ALA A 493 -4.93 -0.93 49.12
N ALA A 494 -4.75 0.00 48.18
CA ALA A 494 -3.67 0.97 48.20
C ALA A 494 -4.02 2.29 48.92
N GLY A 495 -5.24 2.42 49.48
CA GLY A 495 -5.69 3.63 50.19
C GLY A 495 -5.90 4.85 49.29
N LEU A 496 -6.01 4.64 47.97
CA LEU A 496 -6.26 5.68 46.99
C LEU A 496 -7.76 5.69 46.66
N LYS A 497 -8.37 6.88 46.65
CA LYS A 497 -9.77 7.07 46.28
C LYS A 497 -9.98 7.08 44.78
#